data_AF-A0AA95MK41-F1
#
_entry.id   AF-A0AA95MK41-F1
#
_cell.length_a   1.000
_cell.length_b   1.000
_cell.length_c   1.000
_cell.angle_alpha   90.00
_cell.angle_beta   90.00
_cell.angle_gamma   90.00
#
_symmetry.space_group_name_H-M   'P 1'
#
loop_
_entity.id
_entity.type
_entity.pdbx_description
1 polymer ?
#
loop_
_entity_poly.entity_id
_entity_poly.type
_entity_poly.pdbx_seq_one_letter_code
_entity_poly.pdbx_strand_id
1 'polypeptide(L)'
;MKEERKRILKMVEEGKLPVDEALTLLEELEKAQKTMEEKQEQIVNELSTAVQFEEAKKEEPFQAKYQSTKDKIFDFVDSALKKIKDLDFDLNFGQSVDISHIFHQADVDLKDLDIDVANGSVKIAAWDQPDVRIECQAKVYRVDNQDQARHNFLRDVNFSADNQKLRFITQQKWMKVEAIILVPKAQYERVRIRMFNGAVTGEEMDVHDLRVKTANGKISLNRLNGKKAEIETANGKINMTSSQFDDLEAETINGAINLDGDFKRVETQSFNGNISCKLSGNRAELLQAKATTGGIDLLVPEGAPINGEFKTNLGGFNLNLVGVQVLEEKSEMIQKSLRFQSVNHPDKMVRIYADTKTGSISIQKSLEE
;
A
#
# COMPACT_ATOMS: atom_id res chain seq x y z
N MET A 1 -12.45 -14.47 30.91
CA MET A 1 -11.60 -14.46 29.68
C MET A 1 -12.06 -15.43 28.58
N LYS A 2 -11.98 -16.77 28.72
CA LYS A 2 -12.51 -17.69 27.66
C LYS A 2 -14.02 -17.56 27.42
N GLU A 3 -14.79 -17.22 28.45
CA GLU A 3 -16.23 -16.98 28.32
C GLU A 3 -16.57 -15.65 27.65
N GLU A 4 -15.80 -14.60 27.87
CA GLU A 4 -16.01 -13.29 27.22
C GLU A 4 -15.72 -13.36 25.72
N ARG A 5 -14.67 -14.09 25.33
CA ARG A 5 -14.38 -14.39 23.91
C ARG A 5 -15.55 -15.12 23.25
N LYS A 6 -16.11 -16.14 23.91
CA LYS A 6 -17.31 -16.85 23.42
C LYS A 6 -18.54 -15.94 23.34
N ARG A 7 -18.69 -15.01 24.28
CA ARG A 7 -19.83 -14.08 24.32
C ARG A 7 -19.78 -13.05 23.19
N ILE A 8 -18.60 -12.49 22.91
CA ILE A 8 -18.39 -11.58 21.77
C ILE A 8 -18.68 -12.30 20.46
N LEU A 9 -18.18 -13.52 20.29
CA LEU A 9 -18.45 -14.34 19.10
C LEU A 9 -19.95 -14.64 18.92
N LYS A 10 -20.65 -14.97 20.01
CA LYS A 10 -22.10 -15.22 19.97
C LYS A 10 -22.90 -13.96 19.61
N MET A 11 -22.43 -12.77 20.03
CA MET A 11 -23.06 -11.50 19.67
C MET A 11 -22.88 -11.13 18.19
N VAL A 12 -21.75 -11.52 17.58
CA VAL A 12 -21.52 -11.40 16.13
C VAL A 12 -22.40 -12.39 15.37
N GLU A 13 -22.48 -13.64 15.83
CA GLU A 13 -23.33 -14.68 15.22
C GLU A 13 -24.82 -14.31 15.28
N GLU A 14 -25.27 -13.69 16.38
CA GLU A 14 -26.63 -13.16 16.53
C GLU A 14 -26.87 -11.82 15.79
N GLY A 15 -25.87 -11.27 15.10
CA GLY A 15 -25.97 -10.02 14.34
C GLY A 15 -26.12 -8.76 15.17
N LYS A 16 -25.87 -8.82 16.49
CA LYS A 16 -26.01 -7.70 17.44
C LYS A 16 -24.77 -6.81 17.53
N LEU A 17 -23.66 -7.25 16.96
CA LEU A 17 -22.38 -6.56 16.98
C LEU A 17 -21.77 -6.58 15.57
N PRO A 18 -21.42 -5.43 14.98
CA PRO A 18 -20.74 -5.40 13.70
C PRO A 18 -19.35 -6.03 13.82
N VAL A 19 -18.91 -6.69 12.75
CA VAL A 19 -17.70 -7.53 12.74
C VAL A 19 -16.44 -6.71 13.08
N ASP A 20 -16.38 -5.44 12.64
CA ASP A 20 -15.25 -4.55 12.88
C ASP A 20 -15.09 -4.18 14.37
N GLU A 21 -16.20 -3.98 15.09
CA GLU A 21 -16.18 -3.72 16.54
C GLU A 21 -15.88 -4.98 17.35
N ALA A 22 -16.27 -6.15 16.85
CA ALA A 22 -15.92 -7.41 17.50
C ALA A 22 -14.40 -7.69 17.42
N LEU A 23 -13.76 -7.31 16.31
CA LEU A 23 -12.32 -7.44 16.14
C LEU A 23 -11.53 -6.57 17.11
N THR A 24 -11.91 -5.30 17.28
CA THR A 24 -11.24 -4.41 18.24
C THR A 24 -11.35 -4.95 19.66
N LEU A 25 -12.53 -5.43 20.06
CA LEU A 25 -12.74 -6.04 21.38
C LEU A 25 -11.93 -7.33 21.57
N LEU A 26 -11.77 -8.14 20.52
CA LEU A 26 -10.97 -9.35 20.56
C LEU A 26 -9.46 -9.05 20.60
N GLU A 27 -8.99 -8.06 19.84
CA GLU A 27 -7.59 -7.60 19.88
C GLU A 27 -7.22 -6.98 21.24
N GLU A 28 -8.14 -6.21 21.85
CA GLU A 28 -7.97 -5.68 23.19
C GLU A 28 -7.91 -6.79 24.25
N LEU A 29 -8.77 -7.81 24.13
CA LEU A 29 -8.73 -9.01 24.97
C LEU A 29 -7.42 -9.79 24.81
N GLU A 30 -6.90 -9.94 23.59
CA GLU A 30 -5.62 -10.62 23.34
C GLU A 30 -4.42 -9.81 23.87
N LYS A 31 -4.44 -8.48 23.73
CA LYS A 31 -3.42 -7.61 24.34
C LYS A 31 -3.45 -7.71 25.86
N ALA A 32 -4.64 -7.72 26.47
CA ALA A 32 -4.78 -7.91 27.92
C ALA A 32 -4.25 -9.28 28.36
N GLN A 33 -4.45 -10.31 27.54
CA GLN A 33 -3.93 -11.66 27.79
C GLN A 33 -2.39 -11.70 27.73
N LYS A 34 -1.78 -11.13 26.69
CA LYS A 34 -0.31 -11.02 26.59
C LYS A 34 0.30 -10.21 27.73
N THR A 35 -0.33 -9.11 28.12
CA THR A 35 0.16 -8.27 29.23
C THR A 35 0.06 -9.01 30.59
N MET A 36 -0.95 -9.87 30.77
CA MET A 36 -1.06 -10.73 31.95
C MET A 36 -0.04 -11.86 31.93
N GLU A 37 0.18 -12.51 30.78
CA GLU A 37 1.17 -13.58 30.60
C GLU A 37 2.61 -13.05 30.79
N GLU A 38 2.94 -11.87 30.24
CA GLU A 38 4.23 -11.19 30.43
C GLU A 38 4.46 -10.79 31.90
N LYS A 39 3.43 -10.31 32.60
CA LYS A 39 3.52 -10.04 34.05
C LYS A 39 3.68 -11.31 34.86
N GLN A 40 3.10 -12.42 34.43
CA GLN A 40 3.19 -13.70 35.10
C GLN A 40 4.56 -14.36 34.88
N GLU A 41 5.14 -14.22 33.67
CA GLU A 41 6.51 -14.63 33.37
C GLU A 41 7.56 -13.77 34.10
N GLN A 42 7.33 -12.46 34.25
CA GLN A 42 8.21 -11.59 35.05
C GLN A 42 8.24 -11.99 36.54
N ILE A 43 7.09 -12.36 37.11
CA ILE A 43 7.01 -12.82 38.50
C ILE A 43 7.69 -14.19 38.70
N VAL A 44 7.64 -15.08 37.69
CA VAL A 44 8.30 -16.38 37.75
C VAL A 44 9.82 -16.27 37.56
N ASN A 45 10.29 -15.34 36.73
CA ASN A 45 11.72 -15.11 36.48
C ASN A 45 12.46 -14.43 37.65
N GLU A 46 11.80 -13.61 38.47
CA GLU A 46 12.44 -12.99 39.66
C GLU A 46 12.72 -13.99 40.80
N LEU A 47 12.16 -15.20 40.74
CA LEU A 47 12.28 -16.23 41.77
C LEU A 47 13.31 -17.33 41.46
N SER A 48 14.04 -17.28 40.34
CA SER A 48 14.98 -18.35 39.96
C SER A 48 16.21 -17.81 39.24
N THR A 49 17.13 -17.23 40.00
CA THR A 49 18.46 -16.85 39.52
C THR A 49 19.39 -18.08 39.44
N ALA A 50 20.14 -18.14 38.33
CA ALA A 50 21.27 -19.02 37.99
C ALA A 50 20.92 -20.32 37.25
N VAL A 51 21.25 -20.42 35.94
CA VAL A 51 22.49 -21.02 35.38
C VAL A 51 22.51 -20.75 33.86
N GLN A 52 23.69 -20.44 33.29
CA GLN A 52 23.96 -20.27 31.86
C GLN A 52 23.87 -21.57 31.05
N PHE A 53 23.36 -21.49 29.82
CA PHE A 53 23.72 -22.39 28.71
C PHE A 53 23.71 -21.61 27.38
N GLU A 54 24.82 -21.65 26.65
CA GLU A 54 24.90 -21.31 25.22
C GLU A 54 24.48 -22.54 24.40
N GLU A 55 23.59 -22.37 23.42
CA GLU A 55 23.78 -22.91 22.05
C GLU A 55 22.69 -22.44 21.05
N ALA A 56 23.19 -22.05 19.87
CA ALA A 56 22.66 -22.25 18.52
C ALA A 56 21.29 -21.68 18.07
N LYS A 57 21.40 -20.74 17.10
CA LYS A 57 20.54 -20.48 15.92
C LYS A 57 19.02 -20.65 16.06
N LYS A 58 18.29 -19.53 16.08
CA LYS A 58 16.97 -19.39 15.43
C LYS A 58 16.82 -18.01 14.80
N GLU A 59 16.32 -18.02 13.57
CA GLU A 59 15.94 -16.87 12.77
C GLU A 59 14.96 -15.97 13.52
N GLU A 60 15.18 -14.66 13.46
CA GLU A 60 14.33 -13.66 14.09
C GLU A 60 12.91 -13.64 13.48
N PRO A 61 11.86 -13.53 14.30
CA PRO A 61 10.49 -13.49 13.80
C PRO A 61 10.09 -12.11 13.29
N PHE A 62 9.49 -12.14 12.09
CA PHE A 62 8.86 -11.10 11.27
C PHE A 62 7.84 -10.15 11.98
N GLN A 63 7.65 -10.23 13.30
CA GLN A 63 6.76 -9.32 14.05
C GLN A 63 7.31 -7.88 14.18
N ALA A 64 8.62 -7.68 14.08
CA ALA A 64 9.23 -6.35 14.18
C ALA A 64 8.85 -5.41 13.03
N LYS A 65 8.53 -5.95 11.83
CA LYS A 65 8.06 -5.13 10.70
C LYS A 65 6.67 -4.53 10.95
N TYR A 66 5.80 -5.20 11.71
CA TYR A 66 4.45 -4.71 12.00
C TYR A 66 4.46 -3.48 12.91
N GLN A 67 5.40 -3.40 13.87
CA GLN A 67 5.57 -2.22 14.72
C GLN A 67 6.22 -1.07 13.94
N SER A 68 7.30 -1.31 13.19
CA SER A 68 7.99 -0.25 12.45
C SER A 68 7.13 0.40 11.34
N THR A 69 6.26 -0.36 10.66
CA THR A 69 5.37 0.16 9.61
C THR A 69 4.15 0.87 10.21
N LYS A 70 3.63 0.39 11.35
CA LYS A 70 2.66 1.16 12.14
C LYS A 70 3.26 2.49 12.56
N ASP A 71 4.47 2.51 13.12
CA ASP A 71 5.08 3.76 13.60
C ASP A 71 5.30 4.78 12.47
N LYS A 72 5.72 4.36 11.27
CA LYS A 72 5.90 5.29 10.13
C LYS A 72 4.59 5.84 9.55
N ILE A 73 3.56 4.99 9.48
CA ILE A 73 2.23 5.41 9.01
C ILE A 73 1.52 6.20 10.09
N PHE A 74 1.64 5.84 11.37
CA PHE A 74 1.15 6.63 12.49
C PHE A 74 1.90 7.94 12.61
N ASP A 75 3.20 8.04 12.33
CA ASP A 75 3.90 9.32 12.28
C ASP A 75 3.35 10.21 11.16
N PHE A 76 3.00 9.64 10.01
CA PHE A 76 2.40 10.37 8.88
C PHE A 76 0.91 10.71 9.12
N VAL A 77 0.13 9.79 9.71
CA VAL A 77 -1.28 9.95 10.07
C VAL A 77 -1.44 10.82 11.30
N ASP A 78 -0.55 10.76 12.29
CA ASP A 78 -0.48 11.71 13.42
C ASP A 78 -0.01 13.07 12.92
N SER A 79 0.92 13.12 11.97
CA SER A 79 1.21 14.37 11.27
C SER A 79 -0.02 14.88 10.52
N ALA A 80 -0.85 14.01 9.94
CA ALA A 80 -2.10 14.38 9.30
C ALA A 80 -3.18 14.80 10.32
N LEU A 81 -3.33 14.09 11.45
CA LEU A 81 -4.34 14.28 12.50
C LEU A 81 -4.02 15.47 13.41
N LYS A 82 -2.74 15.66 13.78
CA LYS A 82 -2.28 16.90 14.42
C LYS A 82 -2.48 18.09 13.48
N LYS A 83 -2.26 17.92 12.16
CA LYS A 83 -2.58 18.95 11.16
C LYS A 83 -4.08 19.09 10.86
N ILE A 84 -4.92 18.11 11.20
CA ILE A 84 -6.39 18.17 11.07
C ILE A 84 -7.02 18.86 12.29
N LYS A 85 -6.40 18.81 13.48
CA LYS A 85 -6.83 19.63 14.62
C LYS A 85 -6.59 21.14 14.41
N ASP A 86 -5.64 21.51 13.53
CA ASP A 86 -5.50 22.90 13.05
C ASP A 86 -6.48 23.25 11.91
N LEU A 87 -7.34 22.30 11.48
CA LEU A 87 -8.29 22.44 10.37
C LEU A 87 -9.69 22.89 10.81
N ASP A 88 -9.87 23.30 12.06
CA ASP A 88 -11.05 24.10 12.47
C ASP A 88 -10.98 25.54 11.94
N PHE A 89 -9.98 25.89 11.13
CA PHE A 89 -9.89 27.17 10.45
C PHE A 89 -10.60 27.16 9.08
N ASP A 90 -11.91 27.38 9.16
CA ASP A 90 -12.61 28.32 8.28
C ASP A 90 -12.82 27.82 6.83
N LEU A 91 -13.86 26.99 6.67
CA LEU A 91 -14.56 26.64 5.42
C LEU A 91 -15.19 27.87 4.70
N ASN A 92 -14.68 29.08 4.95
CA ASN A 92 -14.83 30.25 4.09
C ASN A 92 -13.74 30.23 3.02
N PHE A 93 -13.85 29.32 2.06
CA PHE A 93 -13.10 29.45 0.82
C PHE A 93 -13.72 30.63 0.06
N GLY A 94 -13.14 31.82 0.23
CA GLY A 94 -13.52 33.04 -0.49
C GLY A 94 -13.34 32.91 -2.01
N GLN A 95 -13.26 34.04 -2.71
CA GLN A 95 -13.05 34.02 -4.16
C GLN A 95 -11.80 33.20 -4.54
N SER A 96 -11.94 32.39 -5.58
CA SER A 96 -10.86 31.59 -6.16
C SER A 96 -10.57 32.07 -7.57
N VAL A 97 -9.30 32.17 -7.93
CA VAL A 97 -8.86 32.47 -9.28
C VAL A 97 -8.15 31.26 -9.87
N ASP A 98 -8.56 30.87 -11.07
CA ASP A 98 -7.94 29.79 -11.83
C ASP A 98 -6.73 30.32 -12.59
N ILE A 99 -5.58 29.66 -12.44
CA ILE A 99 -4.31 30.02 -13.06
C ILE A 99 -3.80 28.84 -13.86
N SER A 100 -3.49 29.07 -15.13
CA SER A 100 -2.76 28.11 -15.94
C SER A 100 -1.32 28.59 -16.14
N HIS A 101 -0.38 27.70 -15.86
CA HIS A 101 1.04 27.94 -16.10
C HIS A 101 1.70 26.67 -16.63
N ILE A 102 2.61 26.84 -17.59
CA ILE A 102 3.38 25.75 -18.17
C ILE A 102 4.84 25.99 -17.81
N PHE A 103 5.42 25.09 -17.04
CA PHE A 103 6.86 25.03 -16.85
C PHE A 103 7.45 24.20 -17.99
N HIS A 104 8.43 24.77 -18.68
CA HIS A 104 9.08 24.14 -19.82
C HIS A 104 10.59 24.21 -19.62
N GLN A 105 11.26 23.07 -19.74
CA GLN A 105 12.71 22.99 -19.69
C GLN A 105 13.19 22.07 -20.82
N ALA A 106 14.00 22.63 -21.72
CA ALA A 106 14.56 21.89 -22.84
C ALA A 106 15.83 21.12 -22.45
N ASP A 107 16.06 19.99 -23.12
CA ASP A 107 17.29 19.19 -23.12
C ASP A 107 17.78 18.81 -21.71
N VAL A 108 16.94 18.06 -20.97
CA VAL A 108 17.24 17.67 -19.59
C VAL A 108 17.51 16.18 -19.52
N ASP A 109 18.74 15.82 -19.16
CA ASP A 109 19.09 14.47 -18.74
C ASP A 109 18.67 14.29 -17.28
N LEU A 110 17.52 13.67 -17.04
CA LEU A 110 16.94 13.47 -15.70
C LEU A 110 17.06 12.02 -15.27
N LYS A 111 17.48 11.82 -14.01
CA LYS A 111 17.53 10.50 -13.36
C LYS A 111 16.63 10.41 -12.14
N ASP A 112 16.51 11.50 -11.39
CA ASP A 112 15.71 11.60 -10.19
C ASP A 112 14.53 12.55 -10.39
N LEU A 113 13.33 12.13 -9.99
CA LEU A 113 12.13 12.95 -9.97
C LEU A 113 11.59 12.99 -8.54
N ASP A 114 11.39 14.20 -8.01
CA ASP A 114 10.82 14.44 -6.70
C ASP A 114 9.64 15.42 -6.82
N ILE A 115 8.45 14.87 -6.67
CA ILE A 115 7.18 15.56 -6.85
C ILE A 115 6.46 15.55 -5.50
N ASP A 116 6.19 16.72 -4.94
CA ASP A 116 5.51 16.89 -3.66
C ASP A 116 4.36 17.90 -3.82
N VAL A 117 3.12 17.41 -3.82
CA VAL A 117 1.92 18.23 -4.07
C VAL A 117 0.94 18.06 -2.92
N ALA A 118 0.63 19.15 -2.20
CA ALA A 118 -0.30 19.11 -1.09
C ALA A 118 -1.71 18.71 -1.53
N ASN A 119 -2.34 19.48 -2.43
CA ASN A 119 -3.72 19.25 -2.85
C ASN A 119 -3.84 19.31 -4.37
N GLY A 120 -4.56 18.35 -4.97
CA GLY A 120 -4.98 18.41 -6.37
C GLY A 120 -4.89 17.08 -7.10
N SER A 121 -4.12 17.02 -8.18
CA SER A 121 -3.86 15.77 -8.92
C SER A 121 -2.49 15.84 -9.57
N VAL A 122 -1.81 14.70 -9.62
CA VAL A 122 -0.54 14.56 -10.33
C VAL A 122 -0.73 13.46 -11.37
N LYS A 123 -0.55 13.82 -12.63
CA LYS A 123 -0.39 12.87 -13.72
C LYS A 123 1.05 12.96 -14.21
N ILE A 124 1.79 11.87 -14.17
CA ILE A 124 3.10 11.75 -14.79
C ILE A 124 3.03 10.76 -15.95
N ALA A 125 3.59 11.15 -17.10
CA ALA A 125 3.65 10.29 -18.27
C ALA A 125 4.94 10.53 -19.05
N ALA A 126 5.50 9.47 -19.63
CA ALA A 126 6.59 9.63 -20.57
C ALA A 126 6.07 10.06 -21.95
N TRP A 127 6.80 10.92 -22.65
CA TRP A 127 6.49 11.38 -24.01
C TRP A 127 7.71 11.34 -24.94
N ASP A 128 7.46 11.51 -26.25
CA ASP A 128 8.48 11.34 -27.30
C ASP A 128 9.43 12.53 -27.47
N GLN A 129 9.26 13.59 -26.69
CA GLN A 129 10.08 14.79 -26.77
C GLN A 129 11.18 14.79 -25.69
N PRO A 130 12.38 15.36 -25.96
CA PRO A 130 13.51 15.37 -25.03
C PRO A 130 13.39 16.42 -23.92
N ASP A 131 12.37 17.26 -23.97
CA ASP A 131 12.09 18.31 -22.99
C ASP A 131 11.18 17.81 -21.86
N VAL A 132 11.15 18.56 -20.78
CA VAL A 132 10.23 18.36 -19.67
C VAL A 132 9.18 19.45 -19.72
N ARG A 133 7.92 19.05 -19.68
CA ARG A 133 6.78 19.97 -19.70
C ARG A 133 5.86 19.65 -18.53
N ILE A 134 5.64 20.63 -17.67
CA ILE A 134 4.69 20.53 -16.57
C ILE A 134 3.57 21.53 -16.82
N GLU A 135 2.38 21.03 -17.11
CA GLU A 135 1.17 21.82 -17.23
C GLU A 135 0.47 21.88 -15.88
N CYS A 136 0.41 23.06 -15.29
CA CYS A 136 -0.24 23.30 -14.01
C CYS A 136 -1.52 24.09 -14.21
N GLN A 137 -2.62 23.56 -13.67
CA GLN A 137 -3.85 24.31 -13.44
C GLN A 137 -4.04 24.45 -11.93
N ALA A 138 -3.85 25.66 -11.43
CA ALA A 138 -3.93 25.95 -10.01
C ALA A 138 -5.16 26.79 -9.69
N LYS A 139 -5.94 26.35 -8.70
CA LYS A 139 -6.98 27.15 -8.07
C LYS A 139 -6.40 27.78 -6.83
N VAL A 140 -6.20 29.09 -6.87
CA VAL A 140 -5.69 29.87 -5.74
C VAL A 140 -6.85 30.51 -5.01
N TYR A 141 -7.02 30.15 -3.73
CA TYR A 141 -8.07 30.70 -2.87
C TYR A 141 -7.59 31.96 -2.14
N ARG A 142 -8.53 32.81 -1.71
CA ARG A 142 -8.28 34.01 -0.88
C ARG A 142 -7.43 35.08 -1.58
N VAL A 143 -7.72 35.35 -2.85
CA VAL A 143 -7.07 36.39 -3.65
C VAL A 143 -8.11 37.25 -4.35
N ASP A 144 -7.85 38.56 -4.40
CA ASP A 144 -8.79 39.54 -4.96
C ASP A 144 -8.54 39.83 -6.44
N ASN A 145 -7.33 39.50 -6.95
CA ASN A 145 -6.90 39.81 -8.31
C ASN A 145 -6.04 38.70 -8.93
N GLN A 146 -6.15 38.56 -10.26
CA GLN A 146 -5.45 37.52 -11.04
C GLN A 146 -3.92 37.67 -11.01
N ASP A 147 -3.40 38.90 -11.02
CA ASP A 147 -1.96 39.15 -10.98
C ASP A 147 -1.34 38.74 -9.63
N GLN A 148 -2.06 39.01 -8.53
CA GLN A 148 -1.64 38.59 -7.19
C GLN A 148 -1.70 37.07 -7.06
N ALA A 149 -2.74 36.45 -7.60
CA ALA A 149 -2.88 34.99 -7.64
C ALA A 149 -1.69 34.34 -8.38
N ARG A 150 -1.31 34.89 -9.55
CA ARG A 150 -0.17 34.42 -10.35
C ARG A 150 1.16 34.61 -9.64
N HIS A 151 1.36 35.76 -8.99
CA HIS A 151 2.57 36.02 -8.22
C HIS A 151 2.71 35.04 -7.04
N ASN A 152 1.64 34.83 -6.28
CA ASN A 152 1.62 33.87 -5.18
C ASN A 152 1.90 32.44 -5.67
N PHE A 153 1.25 32.03 -6.76
CA PHE A 153 1.49 30.71 -7.36
C PHE A 153 2.96 30.51 -7.76
N LEU A 154 3.56 31.45 -8.50
CA LEU A 154 4.95 31.33 -8.95
C LEU A 154 5.98 31.40 -7.80
N ARG A 155 5.66 32.12 -6.73
CA ARG A 155 6.51 32.19 -5.54
C ARG A 155 6.49 30.88 -4.75
N ASP A 156 5.33 30.26 -4.67
CA ASP A 156 5.08 29.16 -3.75
C ASP A 156 5.21 27.77 -4.40
N VAL A 157 5.22 27.70 -5.75
CA VAL A 157 5.61 26.52 -6.51
C VAL A 157 7.11 26.53 -6.75
N ASN A 158 7.82 25.58 -6.17
CA ASN A 158 9.24 25.38 -6.42
C ASN A 158 9.43 24.39 -7.56
N PHE A 159 9.87 24.90 -8.70
CA PHE A 159 10.28 24.13 -9.87
C PHE A 159 11.79 24.28 -10.09
N SER A 160 12.52 23.17 -10.09
CA SER A 160 13.97 23.13 -10.34
C SER A 160 14.28 21.85 -11.11
N ALA A 161 14.95 21.98 -12.26
CA ALA A 161 15.38 20.89 -13.12
C ALA A 161 16.89 21.01 -13.34
N ASP A 162 17.66 20.80 -12.28
CA ASP A 162 19.12 20.93 -12.25
C ASP A 162 19.78 19.64 -11.74
N ASN A 163 21.05 19.42 -12.11
CA ASN A 163 21.85 18.29 -11.63
C ASN A 163 21.20 16.90 -11.82
N GLN A 164 20.51 16.67 -12.95
CA GLN A 164 19.78 15.43 -13.26
C GLN A 164 18.60 15.14 -12.31
N LYS A 165 18.11 16.17 -11.60
CA LYS A 165 16.98 16.06 -10.68
C LYS A 165 15.89 17.05 -11.05
N LEU A 166 14.67 16.54 -11.16
CA LEU A 166 13.47 17.35 -11.28
C LEU A 166 12.81 17.45 -9.91
N ARG A 167 12.64 18.67 -9.41
CA ARG A 167 11.85 18.99 -8.22
C ARG A 167 10.65 19.81 -8.60
N PHE A 168 9.47 19.31 -8.23
CA PHE A 168 8.21 20.04 -8.34
C PHE A 168 7.49 19.97 -7.00
N ILE A 169 7.56 21.06 -6.23
CA ILE A 169 7.06 21.10 -4.85
C ILE A 169 6.03 22.21 -4.69
N THR A 170 4.86 21.85 -4.18
CA THR A 170 3.79 22.78 -3.76
C THR A 170 3.15 22.27 -2.47
N GLN A 171 3.49 22.91 -1.35
CA GLN A 171 3.03 22.49 -0.02
C GLN A 171 1.90 23.38 0.53
N GLN A 172 1.47 24.37 -0.25
CA GLN A 172 0.50 25.36 0.19
C GLN A 172 -0.91 24.76 0.25
N LYS A 173 -1.52 24.77 1.43
CA LYS A 173 -2.84 24.18 1.67
C LYS A 173 -4.01 24.99 1.07
N TRP A 174 -3.79 26.29 0.78
CA TRP A 174 -4.78 27.21 0.21
C TRP A 174 -4.76 27.26 -1.32
N MET A 175 -4.08 26.30 -1.97
CA MET A 175 -4.17 26.11 -3.42
C MET A 175 -4.45 24.65 -3.77
N LYS A 176 -5.18 24.43 -4.85
CA LYS A 176 -5.35 23.12 -5.48
C LYS A 176 -4.61 23.14 -6.80
N VAL A 177 -3.66 22.23 -7.01
CA VAL A 177 -2.82 22.17 -8.21
C VAL A 177 -3.04 20.86 -8.93
N GLU A 178 -3.54 20.95 -10.16
CA GLU A 178 -3.61 19.84 -11.10
C GLU A 178 -2.39 19.92 -12.01
N ALA A 179 -1.46 18.98 -11.85
CA ALA A 179 -0.18 18.97 -12.55
C ALA A 179 -0.11 17.78 -13.51
N ILE A 180 0.06 18.07 -14.80
CA ILE A 180 0.36 17.09 -15.84
C ILE A 180 1.85 17.23 -16.17
N ILE A 181 2.64 16.26 -15.75
CA ILE A 181 4.09 16.21 -15.86
C ILE A 181 4.44 15.26 -17.01
N LEU A 182 4.89 15.82 -18.12
CA LEU A 182 5.38 15.11 -19.29
C LEU A 182 6.90 15.11 -19.26
N VAL A 183 7.48 13.91 -19.24
CA VAL A 183 8.93 13.70 -19.11
C VAL A 183 9.44 12.85 -20.26
N PRO A 184 10.68 13.05 -20.73
CA PRO A 184 11.21 12.29 -21.84
C PRO A 184 11.19 10.78 -21.57
N LYS A 185 11.05 9.97 -22.62
CA LYS A 185 11.26 8.52 -22.54
C LYS A 185 12.72 8.24 -22.21
N ALA A 186 12.98 7.91 -20.94
CA ALA A 186 14.29 7.61 -20.41
C ALA A 186 14.16 6.60 -19.26
N GLN A 187 15.29 6.01 -18.86
CA GLN A 187 15.36 5.14 -17.70
C GLN A 187 15.68 5.96 -16.45
N TYR A 188 14.72 6.07 -15.55
CA TYR A 188 14.87 6.83 -14.31
C TYR A 188 15.47 5.96 -13.20
N GLU A 189 16.33 6.53 -12.36
CA GLU A 189 16.87 5.86 -11.19
C GLU A 189 15.88 5.91 -10.03
N ARG A 190 15.24 7.05 -9.81
CA ARG A 190 14.29 7.24 -8.71
C ARG A 190 13.15 8.17 -9.09
N VAL A 191 11.92 7.75 -8.85
CA VAL A 191 10.73 8.61 -8.94
C VAL A 191 10.04 8.59 -7.60
N ARG A 192 9.96 9.75 -6.95
CA ARG A 192 9.25 9.97 -5.70
C ARG A 192 8.08 10.92 -5.95
N ILE A 193 6.88 10.44 -5.65
CA ILE A 193 5.65 11.23 -5.71
C ILE A 193 5.04 11.21 -4.32
N ARG A 194 4.86 12.39 -3.73
CA ARG A 194 4.20 12.59 -2.46
C ARG A 194 3.01 13.50 -2.66
N MET A 195 1.88 13.07 -2.12
CA MET A 195 0.68 13.87 -2.10
C MET A 195 0.01 13.82 -0.73
N PHE A 196 -0.67 14.91 -0.38
CA PHE A 196 -1.54 14.88 0.80
C PHE A 196 -2.98 14.54 0.39
N ASN A 197 -3.59 15.31 -0.51
CA ASN A 197 -4.93 15.04 -1.04
C ASN A 197 -4.95 15.07 -2.56
N GLY A 198 -5.34 13.96 -3.17
CA GLY A 198 -5.58 13.89 -4.60
C GLY A 198 -5.10 12.62 -5.28
N ALA A 199 -5.50 12.47 -6.53
CA ALA A 199 -5.16 11.29 -7.33
C ALA A 199 -3.75 11.41 -7.91
N VAL A 200 -3.03 10.27 -7.91
CA VAL A 200 -1.75 10.11 -8.61
C VAL A 200 -1.96 9.16 -9.78
N THR A 201 -1.56 9.58 -10.97
CA THR A 201 -1.57 8.76 -12.18
C THR A 201 -0.17 8.67 -12.75
N GLY A 202 0.32 7.46 -13.05
CA GLY A 202 1.60 7.22 -13.71
C GLY A 202 1.41 6.34 -14.95
N GLU A 203 1.95 6.76 -16.09
CA GLU A 203 1.76 6.08 -17.38
C GLU A 203 3.09 5.91 -18.14
N GLU A 204 3.37 4.68 -18.60
CA GLU A 204 4.45 4.36 -19.56
C GLU A 204 5.86 4.82 -19.13
N MET A 205 6.31 4.45 -17.93
CA MET A 205 7.64 4.84 -17.43
C MET A 205 8.51 3.64 -17.04
N ASP A 206 9.80 3.77 -17.30
CA ASP A 206 10.83 2.85 -16.83
C ASP A 206 11.59 3.46 -15.65
N VAL A 207 11.40 2.91 -14.45
CA VAL A 207 11.89 3.46 -13.18
C VAL A 207 12.52 2.37 -12.32
N HIS A 208 13.76 2.55 -11.87
CA HIS A 208 14.40 1.59 -10.98
C HIS A 208 13.77 1.53 -9.58
N ASP A 209 13.61 2.67 -8.89
CA ASP A 209 12.97 2.81 -7.57
C ASP A 209 11.80 3.80 -7.66
N LEU A 210 10.58 3.28 -7.68
CA LEU A 210 9.35 4.06 -7.70
C LEU A 210 8.77 4.15 -6.28
N ARG A 211 8.50 5.36 -5.79
CA ARG A 211 7.81 5.58 -4.52
C ARG A 211 6.65 6.53 -4.69
N VAL A 212 5.45 6.06 -4.43
CA VAL A 212 4.23 6.85 -4.53
C VAL A 212 3.51 6.82 -3.19
N LYS A 213 3.39 7.97 -2.53
CA LYS A 213 2.71 8.10 -1.25
C LYS A 213 1.63 9.16 -1.34
N THR A 214 0.40 8.83 -0.96
CA THR A 214 -0.69 9.80 -0.83
C THR A 214 -1.41 9.63 0.51
N ALA A 215 -1.86 10.71 1.15
CA ALA A 215 -2.70 10.53 2.34
C ALA A 215 -4.13 10.14 1.93
N ASN A 216 -4.74 10.93 1.04
CA ASN A 216 -6.10 10.70 0.58
C ASN A 216 -6.17 10.81 -0.94
N GLY A 217 -6.29 9.68 -1.62
CA GLY A 217 -6.52 9.67 -3.06
C GLY A 217 -6.24 8.35 -3.75
N LYS A 218 -6.79 8.21 -4.95
CA LYS A 218 -6.58 7.04 -5.80
C LYS A 218 -5.17 7.08 -6.40
N ILE A 219 -4.47 5.97 -6.35
CA ILE A 219 -3.23 5.76 -7.10
C ILE A 219 -3.55 4.86 -8.31
N SER A 220 -3.21 5.31 -9.51
CA SER A 220 -3.41 4.56 -10.75
C SER A 220 -2.10 4.52 -11.54
N LEU A 221 -1.49 3.36 -11.66
CA LEU A 221 -0.21 3.16 -12.33
C LEU A 221 -0.41 2.19 -13.49
N ASN A 222 0.03 2.55 -14.68
CA ASN A 222 -0.21 1.76 -15.89
C ASN A 222 1.06 1.66 -16.73
N ARG A 223 1.39 0.44 -17.17
CA ARG A 223 2.56 0.16 -18.02
C ARG A 223 3.87 0.73 -17.44
N LEU A 224 4.12 0.46 -16.17
CA LEU A 224 5.37 0.86 -15.52
C LEU A 224 6.31 -0.33 -15.41
N ASN A 225 7.60 -0.14 -15.70
CA ASN A 225 8.61 -1.18 -15.54
C ASN A 225 9.72 -0.73 -14.59
N GLY A 226 10.27 -1.67 -13.82
CA GLY A 226 11.28 -1.30 -12.83
C GLY A 226 11.84 -2.44 -12.00
N LYS A 227 12.63 -2.06 -10.99
CA LYS A 227 13.13 -3.02 -9.99
C LYS A 227 12.27 -2.99 -8.73
N LYS A 228 12.01 -1.82 -8.17
CA LYS A 228 11.28 -1.66 -6.90
C LYS A 228 10.15 -0.65 -7.03
N ALA A 229 8.99 -0.98 -6.47
CA ALA A 229 7.86 -0.07 -6.33
C ALA A 229 7.30 -0.11 -4.90
N GLU A 230 7.24 1.04 -4.24
CA GLU A 230 6.66 1.25 -2.90
C GLU A 230 5.46 2.21 -3.05
N ILE A 231 4.26 1.69 -2.82
CA ILE A 231 3.00 2.41 -3.08
C ILE A 231 2.16 2.41 -1.83
N GLU A 232 1.89 3.60 -1.29
CA GLU A 232 1.19 3.76 -0.03
C GLU A 232 0.06 4.78 -0.15
N THR A 233 -1.10 4.44 0.40
CA THR A 233 -2.19 5.39 0.60
C THR A 233 -2.89 5.20 1.93
N ALA A 234 -3.27 6.26 2.64
CA ALA A 234 -4.09 6.06 3.84
C ALA A 234 -5.54 5.78 3.44
N ASN A 235 -6.14 6.65 2.62
CA ASN A 235 -7.51 6.49 2.14
C ASN A 235 -7.56 6.59 0.61
N GLY A 236 -7.65 5.45 -0.05
CA GLY A 236 -7.71 5.42 -1.50
C GLY A 236 -7.48 4.05 -2.09
N LYS A 237 -7.97 3.88 -3.32
CA LYS A 237 -7.75 2.66 -4.09
C LYS A 237 -6.38 2.70 -4.76
N ILE A 238 -5.61 1.61 -4.65
CA ILE A 238 -4.40 1.41 -5.44
C ILE A 238 -4.75 0.54 -6.64
N ASN A 239 -4.42 1.00 -7.85
CA ASN A 239 -4.54 0.20 -9.06
C ASN A 239 -3.20 0.24 -9.80
N MET A 240 -2.63 -0.93 -10.07
CA MET A 240 -1.49 -1.10 -10.95
C MET A 240 -1.88 -2.08 -12.04
N THR A 241 -1.71 -1.69 -13.31
CA THR A 241 -2.08 -2.53 -14.46
C THR A 241 -0.95 -2.65 -15.46
N SER A 242 -0.81 -3.84 -16.06
CA SER A 242 0.15 -4.14 -17.11
C SER A 242 1.58 -3.68 -16.78
N SER A 243 2.00 -3.83 -15.52
CA SER A 243 3.29 -3.32 -15.03
C SER A 243 4.24 -4.45 -14.68
N GLN A 244 5.55 -4.18 -14.69
CA GLN A 244 6.59 -5.17 -14.43
C GLN A 244 7.59 -4.70 -13.38
N PHE A 245 7.66 -5.37 -12.24
CA PHE A 245 8.64 -5.05 -11.18
C PHE A 245 9.30 -6.32 -10.62
N ASP A 246 10.45 -6.17 -9.96
CA ASP A 246 11.06 -7.26 -9.21
C ASP A 246 10.46 -7.31 -7.80
N ASP A 247 10.50 -6.20 -7.05
CA ASP A 247 9.86 -6.05 -5.75
C ASP A 247 8.73 -5.02 -5.82
N LEU A 248 7.52 -5.42 -5.40
CA LEU A 248 6.34 -4.57 -5.30
C LEU A 248 5.80 -4.60 -3.88
N GLU A 249 5.75 -3.43 -3.24
CA GLU A 249 5.13 -3.20 -1.93
C GLU A 249 3.95 -2.24 -2.11
N ALA A 250 2.74 -2.69 -1.79
CA ALA A 250 1.51 -1.91 -1.95
C ALA A 250 0.65 -1.96 -0.68
N GLU A 251 0.48 -0.81 -0.02
CA GLU A 251 -0.20 -0.71 1.27
C GLU A 251 -1.33 0.34 1.27
N THR A 252 -2.45 -0.01 1.89
CA THR A 252 -3.55 0.92 2.16
C THR A 252 -4.21 0.71 3.52
N ILE A 253 -4.71 1.77 4.16
CA ILE A 253 -5.56 1.62 5.34
C ILE A 253 -7.00 1.39 4.89
N ASN A 254 -7.57 2.30 4.09
CA ASN A 254 -8.94 2.19 3.60
C ASN A 254 -8.96 2.28 2.08
N GLY A 255 -9.10 1.12 1.43
CA GLY A 255 -9.22 1.03 -0.02
C GLY A 255 -8.91 -0.36 -0.55
N ALA A 256 -9.39 -0.62 -1.77
CA ALA A 256 -9.02 -1.84 -2.46
C ALA A 256 -7.63 -1.71 -3.09
N ILE A 257 -6.91 -2.82 -3.19
CA ILE A 257 -5.63 -2.92 -3.90
C ILE A 257 -5.85 -3.86 -5.08
N ASN A 258 -5.66 -3.35 -6.29
CA ASN A 258 -5.75 -4.12 -7.52
C ASN A 258 -4.38 -4.09 -8.21
N LEU A 259 -3.73 -5.25 -8.30
CA LEU A 259 -2.43 -5.41 -8.94
C LEU A 259 -2.57 -6.36 -10.13
N ASP A 260 -2.17 -5.92 -11.31
CA ASP A 260 -2.13 -6.71 -12.54
C ASP A 260 -0.79 -6.48 -13.25
N GLY A 261 0.01 -7.53 -13.36
CA GLY A 261 1.34 -7.41 -13.94
C GLY A 261 2.25 -8.61 -13.66
N ASP A 262 3.49 -8.49 -14.10
CA ASP A 262 4.55 -9.48 -13.92
C ASP A 262 5.49 -9.03 -12.80
N PHE A 263 5.43 -9.72 -11.66
CA PHE A 263 6.17 -9.35 -10.44
C PHE A 263 6.96 -10.55 -9.91
N LYS A 264 8.18 -10.34 -9.39
CA LYS A 264 8.93 -11.43 -8.71
C LYS A 264 8.48 -11.59 -7.26
N ARG A 265 8.39 -10.50 -6.51
CA ARG A 265 8.02 -10.46 -5.10
C ARG A 265 6.95 -9.40 -4.90
N VAL A 266 5.80 -9.80 -4.37
CA VAL A 266 4.68 -8.91 -4.08
C VAL A 266 4.39 -9.00 -2.59
N GLU A 267 4.47 -7.87 -1.90
CA GLU A 267 4.01 -7.68 -0.52
C GLU A 267 2.88 -6.66 -0.56
N THR A 268 1.65 -7.08 -0.24
CA THR A 268 0.49 -6.19 -0.26
C THR A 268 -0.33 -6.29 1.01
N GLN A 269 -0.72 -5.13 1.54
CA GLN A 269 -1.43 -5.04 2.79
C GLN A 269 -2.58 -4.03 2.73
N SER A 270 -3.77 -4.44 3.17
CA SER A 270 -4.93 -3.57 3.33
C SER A 270 -5.51 -3.74 4.73
N PHE A 271 -5.81 -2.64 5.44
CA PHE A 271 -6.57 -2.75 6.68
C PHE A 271 -8.06 -2.97 6.37
N ASN A 272 -8.66 -2.13 5.53
CA ASN A 272 -10.05 -2.20 5.14
C ASN A 272 -10.22 -2.06 3.63
N GLY A 273 -10.33 -3.20 2.95
CA GLY A 273 -10.59 -3.29 1.53
C GLY A 273 -10.08 -4.59 0.92
N ASN A 274 -10.67 -4.95 -0.22
CA ASN A 274 -10.33 -6.18 -0.92
C ASN A 274 -8.98 -6.05 -1.63
N ILE A 275 -8.22 -7.15 -1.65
CA ILE A 275 -6.96 -7.26 -2.38
C ILE A 275 -7.21 -8.19 -3.57
N SER A 276 -6.99 -7.69 -4.78
CA SER A 276 -6.99 -8.48 -6.00
C SER A 276 -5.61 -8.42 -6.63
N CYS A 277 -4.98 -9.58 -6.80
CA CYS A 277 -3.66 -9.68 -7.42
C CYS A 277 -3.70 -10.68 -8.57
N LYS A 278 -3.49 -10.19 -9.79
CA LYS A 278 -3.34 -10.97 -11.01
C LYS A 278 -1.87 -10.97 -11.42
N LEU A 279 -1.23 -12.11 -11.22
CA LEU A 279 0.14 -12.33 -11.67
C LEU A 279 0.13 -12.77 -13.13
N SER A 280 0.95 -12.12 -13.94
CA SER A 280 1.22 -12.45 -15.33
C SER A 280 2.66 -12.94 -15.47
N GLY A 281 2.93 -13.81 -16.45
CA GLY A 281 4.29 -14.33 -16.70
C GLY A 281 4.72 -15.42 -15.72
N ASN A 282 6.02 -15.72 -15.65
CA ASN A 282 6.56 -16.87 -14.89
C ASN A 282 7.68 -16.50 -13.90
N ARG A 283 7.84 -15.21 -13.59
CA ARG A 283 8.93 -14.71 -12.74
C ARG A 283 8.57 -14.64 -11.25
N ALA A 284 7.30 -14.87 -10.89
CA ALA A 284 6.84 -14.79 -9.52
C ALA A 284 7.53 -15.84 -8.62
N GLU A 285 8.06 -15.39 -7.49
CA GLU A 285 8.71 -16.21 -6.47
C GLU A 285 7.96 -16.12 -5.13
N LEU A 286 7.43 -14.93 -4.80
CA LEU A 286 6.73 -14.66 -3.55
C LEU A 286 5.52 -13.75 -3.78
N LEU A 287 4.37 -14.16 -3.26
CA LEU A 287 3.16 -13.36 -3.17
C LEU A 287 2.66 -13.38 -1.74
N GLN A 288 2.77 -12.27 -1.02
CA GLN A 288 2.22 -12.10 0.32
C GLN A 288 1.10 -11.06 0.27
N ALA A 289 -0.12 -11.49 0.56
CA ALA A 289 -1.30 -10.63 0.65
C ALA A 289 -1.90 -10.67 2.05
N LYS A 290 -2.10 -9.51 2.67
CA LYS A 290 -2.65 -9.39 4.03
C LYS A 290 -3.81 -8.41 4.06
N ALA A 291 -4.98 -8.87 4.47
CA ALA A 291 -6.14 -8.02 4.67
C ALA A 291 -6.61 -8.10 6.13
N THR A 292 -7.00 -7.01 6.79
CA THR A 292 -7.73 -7.14 8.07
C THR A 292 -9.20 -7.40 7.79
N THR A 293 -9.84 -6.47 7.09
CA THR A 293 -11.24 -6.54 6.68
C THR A 293 -11.33 -6.47 5.16
N GLY A 294 -11.66 -7.59 4.52
CA GLY A 294 -11.70 -7.69 3.06
C GLY A 294 -11.26 -9.06 2.53
N GLY A 295 -11.79 -9.40 1.36
CA GLY A 295 -11.43 -10.61 0.63
C GLY A 295 -10.09 -10.48 -0.08
N ILE A 296 -9.43 -11.62 -0.30
CA ILE A 296 -8.21 -11.71 -1.09
C ILE A 296 -8.51 -12.58 -2.30
N ASP A 297 -8.40 -12.02 -3.50
CA ASP A 297 -8.60 -12.73 -4.77
C ASP A 297 -7.28 -12.79 -5.53
N LEU A 298 -6.75 -14.00 -5.69
CA LEU A 298 -5.46 -14.24 -6.33
C LEU A 298 -5.67 -14.94 -7.67
N LEU A 299 -5.14 -14.36 -8.75
CA LEU A 299 -5.09 -14.98 -10.06
C LEU A 299 -3.64 -15.30 -10.41
N VAL A 300 -3.37 -16.57 -10.68
CA VAL A 300 -2.03 -17.08 -10.97
C VAL A 300 -1.98 -17.73 -12.37
N PRO A 301 -0.84 -17.64 -13.08
CA PRO A 301 -0.65 -18.25 -14.40
C PRO A 301 -0.86 -19.77 -14.38
N GLU A 302 -1.35 -20.31 -15.50
CA GLU A 302 -1.56 -21.76 -15.63
C GLU A 302 -0.21 -22.52 -15.62
N GLY A 303 -0.14 -23.60 -14.85
CA GLY A 303 1.05 -24.45 -14.77
C GLY A 303 2.17 -23.91 -13.85
N ALA A 304 1.99 -22.74 -13.24
CA ALA A 304 2.93 -22.24 -12.23
C ALA A 304 2.94 -23.20 -11.02
N PRO A 305 4.10 -23.78 -10.64
CA PRO A 305 4.20 -24.62 -9.46
C PRO A 305 4.10 -23.73 -8.20
N ILE A 306 3.15 -24.03 -7.33
CA ILE A 306 2.76 -23.17 -6.21
C ILE A 306 2.93 -23.92 -4.89
N ASN A 307 3.43 -23.21 -3.88
CA ASN A 307 3.34 -23.60 -2.49
C ASN A 307 2.60 -22.48 -1.74
N GLY A 308 1.40 -22.79 -1.25
CA GLY A 308 0.49 -21.81 -0.68
C GLY A 308 0.15 -22.08 0.77
N GLU A 309 0.06 -21.02 1.57
CA GLU A 309 -0.50 -21.02 2.92
C GLU A 309 -1.55 -19.91 3.04
N PHE A 310 -2.79 -20.30 3.27
CA PHE A 310 -3.92 -19.41 3.52
C PHE A 310 -4.30 -19.45 4.98
N LYS A 311 -4.61 -18.28 5.55
CA LYS A 311 -5.13 -18.12 6.91
C LYS A 311 -6.33 -17.19 6.90
N THR A 312 -7.43 -17.62 7.53
CA THR A 312 -8.57 -16.76 7.79
C THR A 312 -9.17 -17.01 9.15
N ASN A 313 -9.69 -15.99 9.84
CA ASN A 313 -10.36 -16.22 11.12
C ASN A 313 -11.84 -16.59 10.93
N LEU A 314 -12.58 -15.74 10.20
CA LEU A 314 -14.04 -15.89 10.03
C LEU A 314 -14.45 -16.23 8.59
N GLY A 315 -13.55 -16.11 7.62
CA GLY A 315 -13.87 -16.32 6.21
C GLY A 315 -13.84 -17.77 5.74
N GLY A 316 -13.88 -17.92 4.42
CA GLY A 316 -13.76 -19.21 3.72
C GLY A 316 -12.59 -19.23 2.74
N PHE A 317 -12.23 -20.43 2.29
CA PHE A 317 -11.24 -20.63 1.24
C PHE A 317 -11.92 -21.13 -0.03
N ASN A 318 -11.51 -20.60 -1.19
CA ASN A 318 -11.91 -21.12 -2.49
C ASN A 318 -10.65 -21.40 -3.31
N LEU A 319 -10.29 -22.68 -3.43
CA LEU A 319 -9.11 -23.12 -4.17
C LEU A 319 -9.55 -23.74 -5.49
N ASN A 320 -9.37 -23.00 -6.58
CA ASN A 320 -9.70 -23.46 -7.94
C ASN A 320 -8.42 -23.65 -8.76
N LEU A 321 -7.56 -24.56 -8.30
CA LEU A 321 -6.31 -24.95 -8.97
C LEU A 321 -6.31 -26.45 -9.25
N VAL A 322 -5.83 -26.83 -10.43
CA VAL A 322 -5.67 -28.23 -10.84
C VAL A 322 -4.23 -28.65 -10.59
N GLY A 323 -4.00 -29.88 -10.11
CA GLY A 323 -2.64 -30.41 -9.88
C GLY A 323 -2.00 -29.94 -8.57
N VAL A 324 -2.82 -29.58 -7.58
CA VAL A 324 -2.41 -29.17 -6.24
C VAL A 324 -2.90 -30.20 -5.23
N GLN A 325 -2.03 -30.59 -4.30
CA GLN A 325 -2.36 -31.42 -3.15
C GLN A 325 -2.50 -30.53 -1.90
N VAL A 326 -3.58 -30.71 -1.15
CA VAL A 326 -3.74 -30.11 0.17
C VAL A 326 -2.92 -30.92 1.17
N LEU A 327 -1.96 -30.28 1.84
CA LEU A 327 -1.07 -30.90 2.82
C LEU A 327 -1.64 -30.84 4.23
N GLU A 328 -2.23 -29.70 4.58
CA GLU A 328 -2.74 -29.45 5.93
C GLU A 328 -3.99 -28.58 5.82
N GLU A 329 -5.09 -29.04 6.39
CA GLU A 329 -6.31 -28.27 6.55
C GLU A 329 -6.70 -28.28 8.03
N LYS A 330 -6.70 -27.10 8.63
CA LYS A 330 -7.22 -26.88 9.99
C LYS A 330 -8.40 -25.95 9.86
N SER A 331 -9.55 -26.39 10.35
CA SER A 331 -10.75 -25.59 10.39
C SER A 331 -11.25 -25.55 11.83
N GLU A 332 -10.67 -24.68 12.64
CA GLU A 332 -11.16 -24.39 13.98
C GLU A 332 -12.21 -23.27 13.93
N MET A 333 -13.01 -23.13 15.00
CA MET A 333 -14.14 -22.19 15.06
C MET A 333 -13.73 -20.71 14.90
N ILE A 334 -12.45 -20.37 15.11
CA ILE A 334 -11.93 -18.98 15.10
C ILE A 334 -10.76 -18.79 14.14
N GLN A 335 -10.09 -19.87 13.73
CA GLN A 335 -8.97 -19.80 12.81
C GLN A 335 -9.00 -21.00 11.88
N LYS A 336 -9.04 -20.70 10.60
CA LYS A 336 -8.89 -21.66 9.52
C LYS A 336 -7.53 -21.45 8.89
N SER A 337 -6.83 -22.53 8.59
CA SER A 337 -5.59 -22.49 7.83
C SER A 337 -5.55 -23.62 6.81
N LEU A 338 -5.14 -23.30 5.60
CA LEU A 338 -5.02 -24.24 4.50
C LEU A 338 -3.60 -24.15 3.94
N ARG A 339 -2.89 -25.28 3.89
CA ARG A 339 -1.60 -25.40 3.22
C ARG A 339 -1.72 -26.35 2.05
N PHE A 340 -1.22 -25.93 0.91
CA PHE A 340 -1.31 -26.69 -0.33
C PHE A 340 -0.05 -26.53 -1.17
N GLN A 341 0.25 -27.54 -1.97
CA GLN A 341 1.44 -27.56 -2.80
C GLN A 341 1.16 -28.26 -4.13
N SER A 342 1.79 -27.80 -5.21
CA SER A 342 1.74 -28.49 -6.50
C SER A 342 2.33 -29.91 -6.42
N VAL A 343 1.68 -30.85 -7.10
CA VAL A 343 2.10 -32.28 -7.13
C VAL A 343 3.48 -32.43 -7.77
N ASN A 344 3.76 -31.65 -8.80
CA ASN A 344 5.11 -31.58 -9.37
C ASN A 344 5.99 -30.74 -8.45
N HIS A 345 7.16 -31.29 -8.08
CA HIS A 345 8.12 -30.64 -7.18
C HIS A 345 9.35 -30.10 -7.94
N PRO A 346 9.23 -29.07 -8.79
CA PRO A 346 10.39 -28.41 -9.38
C PRO A 346 11.15 -27.59 -8.33
N ASP A 347 12.44 -27.33 -8.60
CA ASP A 347 13.33 -26.56 -7.72
C ASP A 347 12.86 -25.11 -7.45
N LYS A 348 12.00 -24.56 -8.32
CA LYS A 348 11.41 -23.23 -8.16
C LYS A 348 9.89 -23.33 -8.08
N MET A 349 9.33 -22.81 -6.99
CA MET A 349 7.89 -22.69 -6.75
C MET A 349 7.54 -21.27 -6.31
N VAL A 350 6.38 -20.79 -6.75
CA VAL A 350 5.80 -19.55 -6.25
C VAL A 350 5.30 -19.77 -4.83
N ARG A 351 5.82 -19.03 -3.85
CA ARG A 351 5.35 -19.06 -2.47
C ARG A 351 4.20 -18.07 -2.30
N ILE A 352 3.02 -18.55 -1.95
CA ILE A 352 1.84 -17.72 -1.75
C ILE A 352 1.46 -17.74 -0.27
N TYR A 353 1.39 -16.55 0.33
CA TYR A 353 0.92 -16.35 1.69
C TYR A 353 -0.25 -15.38 1.66
N ALA A 354 -1.45 -15.85 2.00
CA ALA A 354 -2.62 -15.00 2.11
C ALA A 354 -3.19 -15.08 3.53
N ASP A 355 -3.35 -13.94 4.19
CA ASP A 355 -3.89 -13.83 5.54
C ASP A 355 -5.00 -12.78 5.55
N THR A 356 -6.21 -13.17 5.97
CA THR A 356 -7.32 -12.24 6.18
C THR A 356 -8.01 -12.50 7.51
N LYS A 357 -8.53 -11.49 8.23
CA LYS A 357 -9.27 -11.77 9.46
C LYS A 357 -10.73 -12.12 9.18
N THR A 358 -11.41 -11.34 8.35
CA THR A 358 -12.86 -11.50 8.15
C THR A 358 -13.26 -11.94 6.75
N GLY A 359 -12.40 -11.74 5.75
CA GLY A 359 -12.74 -12.02 4.35
C GLY A 359 -12.48 -13.46 3.93
N SER A 360 -12.99 -13.82 2.75
CA SER A 360 -12.62 -15.06 2.08
C SER A 360 -11.33 -14.90 1.28
N ILE A 361 -10.55 -15.98 1.17
CA ILE A 361 -9.41 -16.05 0.27
C ILE A 361 -9.81 -16.94 -0.90
N SER A 362 -9.72 -16.40 -2.11
CA SER A 362 -9.92 -17.14 -3.35
C SER A 362 -8.65 -17.17 -4.17
N ILE A 363 -8.36 -18.31 -4.77
CA ILE A 363 -7.28 -18.45 -5.76
C ILE A 363 -7.82 -19.16 -6.98
N GLN A 364 -7.55 -18.57 -8.14
CA GLN A 364 -8.01 -19.05 -9.45
C GLN A 364 -6.87 -18.95 -10.46
N LYS A 365 -7.02 -19.65 -11.57
CA LYS A 365 -6.13 -19.51 -12.72
C LYS A 365 -6.47 -18.23 -13.49
N SER A 366 -5.46 -17.50 -13.95
CA SER A 366 -5.66 -16.50 -15.00
C SER A 366 -5.90 -17.25 -16.32
N LEU A 367 -7.07 -17.05 -16.93
CA LEU A 367 -7.27 -17.40 -18.34
C LEU A 367 -6.32 -16.51 -19.15
N GLU A 368 -5.32 -17.11 -19.81
CA GLU A 368 -4.61 -16.43 -20.89
C GLU A 368 -5.59 -16.31 -22.07
N GLU A 369 -5.85 -15.08 -22.51
CA GLU A 369 -6.45 -14.80 -23.83
C GLU A 369 -5.38 -14.82 -24.92
#